data_AF-A0A9D7CVJ9-F1
#
_entry.id   AF-A0A9D7CVJ9-F1
#
_cell.length_a   1.000
_cell.length_b   1.000
_cell.length_c   1.000
_cell.angle_alpha   90.00
_cell.angle_beta   90.00
_cell.angle_gamma   90.00
#
_symmetry.space_group_name_H-M   'P 1'
#
loop_
_entity.id
_entity.type
_entity.pdbx_description
1 polymer ?
#
loop_
_entity_poly.entity_id
_entity_poly.type
_entity_poly.pdbx_seq_one_letter_code
_entity_poly.pdbx_strand_id
1 'polypeptide(L)'
;MTNQSPEESKSTVVVASHRMPESLLGDIVGACEAAGVRRFLWTGDATAAPATQLVSWLAATGAPPPALLVAWLAAGERRVPDDIVELMTRSMPTISLLLLCEEPLVRPTVTIQSGRVTLLSPPLSAGRIAARIRALTANTVSATGSLLGAGPADARHGPVRTSERQHANGWVGAMTCGGDTPSDSLPLVVQGTTEGLTALLRVDPGAPLLVDAEAARVADAMRREEPDDEKERKLRDMLGGSYAALHLAPDGEDWIVYWPAGPEVPLRILSPMRLPNAYNLSNAFGKTGSLMMRFGAASGDVVVALTGASGAEDDIAKAVAEGGPAVLDLLTGRLRQGPRKVSGIVAEVR
;
A
#
# COMPACT_ATOMS: atom_id res chain seq x y z
N MET A 1 -18.35 -20.49 20.05
CA MET A 1 -17.32 -19.68 19.37
C MET A 1 -16.22 -20.63 18.95
N THR A 2 -16.23 -21.03 17.68
CA THR A 2 -15.21 -21.90 17.10
C THR A 2 -13.95 -21.08 16.84
N ASN A 3 -12.83 -21.46 17.43
CA ASN A 3 -11.51 -20.88 17.13
C ASN A 3 -11.15 -21.22 15.68
N GLN A 4 -11.47 -20.33 14.74
CA GLN A 4 -10.93 -20.43 13.38
C GLN A 4 -9.41 -20.36 13.46
N SER A 5 -8.74 -21.32 12.82
CA SER A 5 -7.28 -21.32 12.74
C SER A 5 -6.83 -20.04 12.03
N PRO A 6 -5.79 -19.33 12.50
CA PRO A 6 -5.29 -18.10 11.88
C PRO A 6 -4.95 -18.25 10.38
N GLU A 7 -4.76 -19.48 9.88
CA GLU A 7 -4.57 -19.78 8.46
C GLU A 7 -5.80 -19.57 7.56
N GLU A 8 -7.01 -19.51 8.13
CA GLU A 8 -8.25 -19.28 7.38
C GLU A 8 -8.39 -17.84 6.88
N SER A 9 -7.57 -16.91 7.38
CA SER A 9 -7.67 -15.47 7.05
C SER A 9 -6.76 -15.01 5.91
N LYS A 10 -5.86 -15.87 5.40
CA LYS A 10 -4.89 -15.47 4.36
C LYS A 10 -5.59 -15.29 3.01
N SER A 11 -5.33 -14.15 2.36
CA SER A 11 -5.75 -13.90 0.97
C SER A 11 -5.20 -14.97 0.02
N THR A 12 -6.03 -15.39 -0.93
CA THR A 12 -5.64 -16.35 -1.98
C THR A 12 -5.16 -15.62 -3.23
N VAL A 13 -4.04 -16.05 -3.79
CA VAL A 13 -3.45 -15.59 -5.05
C VAL A 13 -3.41 -16.75 -6.04
N VAL A 14 -3.94 -16.52 -7.24
CA VAL A 14 -3.86 -17.47 -8.36
C VAL A 14 -2.64 -17.13 -9.20
N VAL A 15 -1.82 -18.10 -9.54
CA VAL A 15 -0.62 -17.94 -10.37
C VAL A 15 -0.81 -18.75 -11.65
N ALA A 16 -0.88 -18.08 -12.80
CA ALA A 16 -1.00 -18.72 -14.11
C ALA A 16 0.35 -19.30 -14.57
N SER A 17 0.70 -20.47 -14.02
CA SER A 17 2.05 -21.03 -14.11
C SER A 17 2.39 -21.64 -15.47
N HIS A 18 1.39 -22.01 -16.28
CA HIS A 18 1.61 -22.65 -17.60
C HIS A 18 2.25 -21.74 -18.64
N ARG A 19 2.16 -20.42 -18.46
CA ARG A 19 2.77 -19.41 -19.34
C ARG A 19 4.10 -18.86 -18.80
N MET A 20 4.49 -19.22 -17.58
CA MET A 20 5.63 -18.64 -16.89
C MET A 20 6.92 -19.41 -17.18
N PRO A 21 8.06 -18.71 -17.41
CA PRO A 21 9.36 -19.35 -17.38
C PRO A 21 9.62 -20.03 -16.03
N GLU A 22 10.23 -21.22 -16.05
CA GLU A 22 10.50 -22.00 -14.83
C GLU A 22 11.37 -21.23 -13.82
N SER A 23 12.33 -20.44 -14.31
CA SER A 23 13.17 -19.58 -13.48
C SER A 23 12.37 -18.57 -12.65
N LEU A 24 11.29 -18.03 -13.20
CA LEU A 24 10.44 -17.03 -12.54
C LEU A 24 9.47 -17.66 -11.54
N LEU A 25 9.07 -18.91 -11.75
CA LEU A 25 8.15 -19.61 -10.84
C LEU A 25 8.74 -19.73 -9.42
N GLY A 26 10.04 -19.98 -9.31
CA GLY A 26 10.74 -19.99 -8.01
C GLY A 26 10.62 -18.66 -7.27
N ASP A 27 10.85 -17.55 -7.98
CA ASP A 27 10.74 -16.20 -7.41
C ASP A 27 9.30 -15.86 -7.00
N ILE A 28 8.30 -16.25 -7.79
CA ILE A 28 6.88 -16.02 -7.45
C ILE A 28 6.46 -16.84 -6.22
N VAL A 29 6.94 -18.07 -6.10
CA VAL A 29 6.68 -18.91 -4.93
C VAL A 29 7.25 -18.26 -3.67
N GLY A 30 8.52 -17.85 -3.71
CA GLY A 30 9.16 -17.12 -2.61
C GLY A 30 8.46 -15.78 -2.33
N ALA A 31 8.00 -15.10 -3.36
CA ALA A 31 7.27 -13.85 -3.22
C ALA A 31 5.90 -14.01 -2.54
N CYS A 32 5.15 -15.06 -2.87
CA CYS A 32 3.88 -15.38 -2.21
C CYS A 32 4.09 -15.70 -0.73
N GLU A 33 5.16 -16.43 -0.40
CA GLU A 33 5.53 -16.76 0.99
C GLU A 33 5.91 -15.51 1.77
N ALA A 34 6.77 -14.66 1.20
CA ALA A 34 7.17 -13.39 1.79
C ALA A 34 5.99 -12.42 1.97
N ALA A 35 5.02 -12.42 1.05
CA ALA A 35 3.79 -11.63 1.17
C ALA A 35 2.76 -12.24 2.14
N GLY A 36 3.01 -13.45 2.68
CA GLY A 36 2.11 -14.11 3.62
C GLY A 36 0.78 -14.58 3.03
N VAL A 37 0.70 -14.77 1.71
CA VAL A 37 -0.53 -15.15 0.99
C VAL A 37 -0.60 -16.65 0.71
N ARG A 38 -1.82 -17.17 0.53
CA ARG A 38 -2.04 -18.52 0.02
C ARG A 38 -1.90 -18.49 -1.50
N ARG A 39 -1.15 -19.42 -2.09
CA ARG A 39 -1.01 -19.53 -3.56
C ARG A 39 -1.78 -20.74 -4.12
N PHE A 40 -2.36 -20.56 -5.30
CA PHE A 40 -2.89 -21.63 -6.14
C PHE A 40 -2.20 -21.58 -7.51
N LEU A 41 -1.48 -22.63 -7.87
CA LEU A 41 -0.81 -22.74 -9.17
C LEU A 41 -1.84 -23.26 -10.19
N TRP A 42 -2.23 -22.39 -11.12
CA TRP A 42 -3.15 -22.69 -12.19
C TRP A 42 -2.35 -23.04 -13.46
N THR A 43 -2.50 -24.28 -13.92
CA THR A 43 -1.74 -24.83 -15.06
C THR A 43 -2.47 -24.73 -16.39
N GLY A 44 -3.64 -24.09 -16.44
CA GLY A 44 -4.34 -23.80 -17.70
C GLY A 44 -4.62 -25.01 -18.58
N ASP A 45 -4.81 -26.21 -18.01
CA ASP A 45 -5.00 -27.45 -18.78
C ASP A 45 -6.10 -27.26 -19.85
N ALA A 46 -5.68 -27.33 -21.10
CA ALA A 46 -6.48 -27.03 -22.28
C ALA A 46 -7.68 -27.98 -22.46
N THR A 47 -7.72 -29.10 -21.73
CA THR A 47 -8.81 -30.09 -21.83
C THR A 47 -10.02 -29.74 -20.97
N ALA A 48 -9.87 -28.88 -19.96
CA ALA A 48 -10.95 -28.42 -19.10
C ALA A 48 -11.16 -26.91 -19.27
N ALA A 49 -12.41 -26.44 -19.13
CA ALA A 49 -12.65 -25.00 -19.10
C ALA A 49 -11.83 -24.38 -17.93
N PRO A 50 -11.00 -23.35 -18.18
CA PRO A 50 -10.13 -22.68 -17.19
C PRO A 50 -10.76 -22.43 -15.82
N ALA A 51 -12.02 -21.96 -15.85
CA ALA A 51 -12.80 -21.64 -14.67
C ALA A 51 -13.09 -22.85 -13.77
N THR A 52 -13.29 -24.04 -14.38
CA THR A 52 -13.76 -25.23 -13.67
C THR A 52 -12.73 -25.75 -12.67
N GLN A 53 -11.43 -25.68 -13.02
CA GLN A 53 -10.37 -26.12 -12.10
C GLN A 53 -10.29 -25.23 -10.86
N LEU A 54 -10.29 -23.92 -11.06
CA LEU A 54 -10.21 -22.95 -9.97
C LEU A 54 -11.46 -23.00 -9.08
N VAL A 55 -12.65 -23.09 -9.67
CA VAL A 55 -13.92 -23.24 -8.92
C VAL A 55 -13.92 -24.54 -8.12
N SER A 56 -13.48 -25.65 -8.72
CA SER A 56 -13.40 -26.95 -8.03
C SER A 56 -12.41 -26.91 -6.86
N TRP A 57 -11.26 -26.27 -7.03
CA TRP A 57 -10.28 -26.11 -5.97
C TRP A 57 -10.80 -25.22 -4.83
N LEU A 58 -11.44 -24.09 -5.15
CA LEU A 58 -12.07 -23.22 -4.15
C LEU A 58 -13.14 -23.98 -3.36
N ALA A 59 -14.00 -24.75 -4.04
CA ALA A 59 -15.02 -25.57 -3.41
C ALA A 59 -14.44 -26.68 -2.52
N ALA A 60 -13.38 -27.35 -2.97
CA ALA A 60 -12.74 -28.44 -2.23
C ALA A 60 -11.98 -27.96 -0.99
N THR A 61 -11.39 -26.76 -1.05
CA THR A 61 -10.57 -26.20 0.04
C THR A 61 -11.35 -25.27 0.98
N GLY A 62 -12.57 -24.87 0.59
CA GLY A 62 -13.32 -23.83 1.29
C GLY A 62 -12.59 -22.48 1.31
N ALA A 63 -11.61 -22.27 0.41
CA ALA A 63 -10.82 -21.04 0.38
C ALA A 63 -11.69 -19.84 -0.04
N PRO A 64 -11.41 -18.63 0.49
CA PRO A 64 -12.10 -17.43 0.05
C PRO A 64 -11.82 -17.16 -1.44
N PRO A 65 -12.69 -16.38 -2.12
CA PRO A 65 -12.44 -15.93 -3.48
C PRO A 65 -11.03 -15.33 -3.62
N PRO A 66 -10.31 -15.60 -4.71
CA PRO A 66 -8.96 -15.07 -4.88
C PRO A 66 -8.96 -13.55 -4.98
N ALA A 67 -8.02 -12.91 -4.30
CA ALA A 67 -7.86 -11.46 -4.33
C ALA A 67 -7.05 -10.99 -5.55
N LEU A 68 -6.14 -11.85 -6.04
CA LEU A 68 -5.18 -11.51 -7.07
C LEU A 68 -4.92 -12.67 -8.02
N LEU A 69 -4.83 -12.35 -9.31
CA LEU A 69 -4.28 -13.21 -10.37
C LEU A 69 -2.90 -12.69 -10.75
N VAL A 70 -1.90 -13.57 -10.80
CA VAL A 70 -0.55 -13.28 -11.29
C VAL A 70 -0.36 -13.99 -12.62
N ALA A 71 0.02 -13.24 -13.64
CA ALA A 71 0.26 -13.76 -14.99
C ALA A 71 1.56 -13.22 -15.57
N TRP A 72 2.01 -13.85 -16.65
CA TRP A 72 3.20 -13.46 -17.41
C TRP A 72 2.80 -12.86 -18.76
N LEU A 73 3.52 -11.82 -19.17
CA LEU A 73 3.45 -11.23 -20.51
C LEU A 73 4.81 -11.37 -21.16
N ALA A 74 4.90 -12.22 -22.18
CA ALA A 74 6.14 -12.53 -22.87
C ALA A 74 6.61 -11.35 -23.72
N ALA A 75 7.90 -11.36 -24.10
CA ALA A 75 8.47 -10.35 -24.99
C ALA A 75 7.68 -10.26 -26.31
N GLY A 76 7.49 -9.03 -26.81
CA GLY A 76 6.66 -8.75 -27.98
C GLY A 76 5.14 -8.86 -27.77
N GLU A 77 4.65 -9.47 -26.69
CA GLU A 77 3.21 -9.47 -26.40
C GLU A 77 2.75 -8.06 -25.97
N ARG A 78 1.58 -7.65 -26.46
CA ARG A 78 1.00 -6.31 -26.23
C ARG A 78 -0.41 -6.36 -25.65
N ARG A 79 -0.92 -7.57 -25.39
CA ARG A 79 -2.28 -7.83 -24.91
C ARG A 79 -2.23 -8.81 -23.76
N VAL A 80 -3.14 -8.66 -22.82
CA VAL A 80 -3.37 -9.66 -21.77
C VAL A 80 -3.79 -10.97 -22.46
N PRO A 81 -3.22 -12.12 -22.08
CA PRO A 81 -3.59 -13.41 -22.68
C PRO A 81 -5.09 -13.70 -22.61
N ASP A 82 -5.67 -14.28 -23.67
CA ASP A 82 -7.12 -14.46 -23.81
C ASP A 82 -7.73 -15.32 -22.68
N ASP A 83 -6.98 -16.33 -22.22
CA ASP A 83 -7.36 -17.21 -21.10
C ASP A 83 -7.41 -16.44 -19.77
N ILE A 84 -6.49 -15.50 -19.56
CA ILE A 84 -6.49 -14.57 -18.43
C ILE A 84 -7.66 -13.59 -18.52
N VAL A 85 -7.93 -13.05 -19.72
CA VAL A 85 -9.08 -12.16 -19.95
C VAL A 85 -10.39 -12.90 -19.68
N GLU A 86 -10.54 -14.14 -20.11
CA GLU A 86 -11.72 -14.96 -19.83
C GLU A 86 -11.93 -15.16 -18.33
N LEU A 87 -10.89 -15.54 -17.59
CA LEU A 87 -10.96 -15.66 -16.13
C LEU A 87 -11.38 -14.35 -15.47
N MET A 88 -10.78 -13.22 -15.86
CA MET A 88 -11.09 -11.91 -15.31
C MET A 88 -12.48 -11.43 -15.68
N THR A 89 -13.00 -11.72 -16.88
CA THR A 89 -14.26 -11.11 -17.34
C THR A 89 -15.48 -11.98 -17.04
N ARG A 90 -15.35 -13.31 -17.16
CA ARG A 90 -16.46 -14.24 -17.01
C ARG A 90 -16.49 -14.91 -15.64
N SER A 91 -15.33 -15.35 -15.15
CA SER A 91 -15.28 -16.18 -13.94
C SER A 91 -15.12 -15.36 -12.67
N MET A 92 -14.33 -14.30 -12.72
CA MET A 92 -13.93 -13.50 -11.56
C MET A 92 -13.87 -11.99 -11.91
N PRO A 93 -15.03 -11.35 -12.13
CA PRO A 93 -15.11 -9.94 -12.56
C PRO A 93 -14.47 -8.93 -11.60
N THR A 94 -14.23 -9.31 -10.35
CA THR A 94 -13.67 -8.43 -9.32
C THR A 94 -12.19 -8.68 -9.03
N ILE A 95 -11.57 -9.71 -9.64
CA ILE A 95 -10.17 -10.03 -9.37
C ILE A 95 -9.25 -8.96 -9.97
N SER A 96 -8.20 -8.61 -9.21
CA SER A 96 -7.09 -7.80 -9.70
C SER A 96 -6.06 -8.68 -10.44
N LEU A 97 -5.35 -8.11 -11.40
CA LEU A 97 -4.30 -8.76 -12.17
C LEU A 97 -2.96 -8.09 -11.92
N LEU A 98 -1.96 -8.86 -11.52
CA LEU A 98 -0.55 -8.51 -11.59
C LEU A 98 0.06 -9.20 -12.81
N LEU A 99 0.44 -8.39 -13.81
CA LEU A 99 1.06 -8.86 -15.04
C LEU A 99 2.56 -8.60 -15.00
N LEU A 100 3.33 -9.67 -14.86
CA LEU A 100 4.79 -9.64 -14.87
C LEU A 100 5.25 -9.57 -16.32
N CYS A 101 5.93 -8.48 -16.68
CA CYS A 101 6.34 -8.21 -18.06
C CYS A 101 7.79 -8.63 -18.29
N GLU A 102 8.08 -9.23 -19.44
CA GLU A 102 9.45 -9.53 -19.86
C GLU A 102 10.21 -8.31 -20.36
N GLU A 103 9.50 -7.37 -20.98
CA GLU A 103 10.10 -6.16 -21.55
C GLU A 103 10.03 -4.97 -20.58
N PRO A 104 11.02 -4.06 -20.63
CA PRO A 104 10.99 -2.83 -19.85
C PRO A 104 9.81 -1.95 -20.26
N LEU A 105 9.13 -1.41 -19.26
CA LEU A 105 8.05 -0.45 -19.42
C LEU A 105 8.60 0.98 -19.31
N VAL A 106 7.84 1.96 -19.79
CA VAL A 106 8.17 3.40 -19.61
C VAL A 106 8.31 3.76 -18.13
N ARG A 107 7.51 3.11 -17.26
CA ARG A 107 7.60 3.21 -15.81
C ARG A 107 7.75 1.83 -15.19
N PRO A 108 8.52 1.66 -14.11
CA PRO A 108 8.78 0.34 -13.54
C PRO A 108 7.51 -0.41 -13.08
N THR A 109 6.47 0.34 -12.69
CA THR A 109 5.13 -0.18 -12.38
C THR A 109 4.13 0.71 -13.10
N VAL A 110 3.09 0.11 -13.69
CA VAL A 110 1.98 0.85 -14.30
C VAL A 110 0.68 0.21 -13.86
N THR A 111 -0.23 0.99 -13.31
CA THR A 111 -1.57 0.54 -12.96
C THR A 111 -2.59 1.13 -13.94
N ILE A 112 -3.45 0.28 -14.52
CA ILE A 112 -4.49 0.67 -15.47
C ILE A 112 -5.83 0.05 -15.07
N GLN A 113 -6.89 0.42 -15.78
CA GLN A 113 -8.26 -0.09 -15.55
C GLN A 113 -8.72 0.15 -14.10
N SER A 114 -8.56 1.39 -13.62
CA SER A 114 -8.99 1.82 -12.28
C SER A 114 -8.42 0.95 -11.14
N GLY A 115 -7.12 0.66 -11.19
CA GLY A 115 -6.46 -0.16 -10.17
C GLY A 115 -6.45 -1.67 -10.45
N ARG A 116 -7.23 -2.14 -11.44
CA ARG A 116 -7.50 -3.56 -11.63
C ARG A 116 -6.36 -4.33 -12.30
N VAL A 117 -5.59 -3.69 -13.17
CA VAL A 117 -4.46 -4.33 -13.86
C VAL A 117 -3.19 -3.58 -13.52
N THR A 118 -2.24 -4.26 -12.89
CA THR A 118 -0.92 -3.72 -12.56
C THR A 118 0.13 -4.46 -13.37
N LEU A 119 0.91 -3.73 -14.16
CA LEU A 119 2.05 -4.24 -14.91
C LEU A 119 3.33 -3.98 -14.11
N LEU A 120 4.19 -5.01 -14.02
CA LEU A 120 5.49 -4.92 -13.36
C LEU A 120 6.60 -5.19 -14.37
N SER A 121 7.48 -4.20 -14.58
CA SER A 121 8.63 -4.34 -15.48
C SER A 121 9.80 -5.07 -14.81
N PRO A 122 10.76 -5.60 -15.59
CA PRO A 122 12.06 -6.02 -15.09
C PRO A 122 12.83 -4.89 -14.38
N PRO A 123 13.83 -5.22 -13.54
CA PRO A 123 14.14 -6.56 -13.06
C PRO A 123 13.05 -7.10 -12.12
N LEU A 124 12.68 -8.36 -12.30
CA LEU A 124 11.68 -9.06 -11.50
C LEU A 124 12.39 -9.87 -10.42
N SER A 125 12.53 -9.28 -9.23
CA SER A 125 13.05 -9.99 -8.06
C SER A 125 11.90 -10.51 -7.18
N ALA A 126 12.14 -11.57 -6.42
CA ALA A 126 11.17 -12.08 -5.44
C ALA A 126 10.68 -10.98 -4.48
N GLY A 127 11.57 -10.09 -4.00
CA GLY A 127 11.20 -8.97 -3.13
C GLY A 127 10.24 -7.97 -3.78
N ARG A 128 10.52 -7.58 -5.02
CA ARG A 128 9.66 -6.64 -5.78
C ARG A 128 8.31 -7.27 -6.13
N ILE A 129 8.28 -8.55 -6.48
CA ILE A 129 7.03 -9.29 -6.69
C ILE A 129 6.24 -9.39 -5.37
N ALA A 130 6.91 -9.72 -4.26
CA ALA A 130 6.28 -9.84 -2.94
C ALA A 130 5.64 -8.53 -2.49
N ALA A 131 6.37 -7.42 -2.62
CA ALA A 131 5.88 -6.09 -2.32
C ALA A 131 4.61 -5.77 -3.14
N ARG A 132 4.59 -6.11 -4.43
CA ARG A 132 3.42 -5.87 -5.29
C ARG A 132 2.24 -6.77 -4.95
N ILE A 133 2.47 -8.05 -4.67
CA ILE A 133 1.43 -8.98 -4.18
C ILE A 133 0.83 -8.45 -2.88
N ARG A 134 1.67 -8.09 -1.91
CA ARG A 134 1.23 -7.53 -0.62
C ARG A 134 0.41 -6.26 -0.81
N ALA A 135 0.88 -5.31 -1.61
CA ALA A 135 0.16 -4.08 -1.90
C ALA A 135 -1.18 -4.29 -2.61
N LEU A 136 -1.28 -5.31 -3.49
CA LEU A 136 -2.49 -5.68 -4.24
C LEU A 136 -3.48 -6.55 -3.45
N THR A 137 -3.06 -7.07 -2.31
CA THR A 137 -3.89 -7.90 -1.43
C THR A 137 -4.20 -7.21 -0.10
N ALA A 138 -3.63 -6.01 0.12
CA ALA A 138 -3.80 -5.24 1.35
C ALA A 138 -5.26 -4.77 1.50
N ASN A 139 -6.01 -5.50 2.32
CA ASN A 139 -7.38 -5.20 2.73
C ASN A 139 -8.38 -4.98 1.58
N THR A 140 -8.49 -5.97 0.68
CA THR A 140 -9.67 -6.21 -0.18
C THR A 140 -10.93 -6.62 0.61
N VAL A 141 -10.95 -6.46 1.93
CA VAL A 141 -12.09 -6.78 2.80
C VAL A 141 -13.12 -5.64 2.69
N SER A 142 -14.05 -5.82 1.76
CA SER A 142 -15.39 -5.22 1.62
C SER A 142 -15.60 -3.76 2.07
N ALA A 143 -16.00 -2.91 1.12
CA ALA A 143 -16.36 -1.50 1.26
C ALA A 143 -17.56 -1.18 2.20
N THR A 144 -18.01 -2.14 3.02
CA THR A 144 -19.11 -1.98 3.96
C THR A 144 -18.62 -2.18 5.39
N GLY A 145 -18.21 -1.09 6.02
CA GLY A 145 -18.41 -0.90 7.46
C GLY A 145 -17.34 -1.43 8.41
N SER A 146 -16.07 -1.08 8.21
CA SER A 146 -15.20 -0.77 9.35
C SER A 146 -14.00 0.05 8.90
N LEU A 147 -13.95 1.32 9.31
CA LEU A 147 -12.80 2.21 9.11
C LEU A 147 -11.58 1.76 9.92
N LEU A 148 -11.72 0.75 10.79
CA LEU A 148 -10.67 0.19 11.62
C LEU A 148 -10.73 -1.34 11.55
N GLY A 149 -10.27 -1.89 10.44
CA GLY A 149 -9.65 -3.20 10.49
C GLY A 149 -8.29 -3.09 11.17
N ALA A 150 -8.27 -2.92 12.49
CA ALA A 150 -7.16 -3.47 13.26
C ALA A 150 -7.26 -4.98 13.01
N GLY A 151 -6.53 -5.49 12.01
CA GLY A 151 -6.30 -6.92 11.90
C GLY A 151 -5.91 -7.44 13.28
N PRO A 152 -6.33 -8.66 13.67
CA PRO A 152 -6.08 -9.18 15.01
C PRO A 152 -4.63 -8.89 15.35
N ALA A 153 -4.40 -8.03 16.35
CA ALA A 153 -3.07 -7.64 16.77
C ALA A 153 -2.35 -8.95 17.05
N ASP A 154 -1.44 -9.33 16.16
CA ASP A 154 -0.76 -10.59 16.30
C ASP A 154 0.13 -10.41 17.54
N ALA A 155 -0.34 -10.92 18.68
CA ALA A 155 0.29 -10.76 19.99
C ALA A 155 1.72 -11.35 20.03
N ARG A 156 2.15 -11.97 18.92
CA ARG A 156 3.49 -12.48 18.67
C ARG A 156 4.46 -11.41 18.12
N HIS A 157 4.00 -10.23 17.72
CA HIS A 157 4.78 -9.28 16.90
C HIS A 157 5.47 -8.16 17.69
N GLY A 158 6.23 -8.49 18.74
CA GLY A 158 7.19 -7.58 19.36
C GLY A 158 6.68 -6.14 19.67
N PRO A 159 7.57 -5.14 19.72
CA PRO A 159 7.19 -3.75 20.03
C PRO A 159 6.67 -2.96 18.82
N VAL A 160 6.57 -3.56 17.62
CA VAL A 160 6.25 -2.86 16.36
C VAL A 160 4.95 -3.39 15.77
N ARG A 161 3.96 -2.51 15.63
CA ARG A 161 2.68 -2.81 14.98
C ARG A 161 2.64 -2.18 13.60
N THR A 162 1.95 -2.84 12.67
CA THR A 162 1.76 -2.36 11.30
C THR A 162 0.31 -2.54 10.85
N SER A 163 -0.14 -1.68 9.94
CA SER A 163 -1.41 -1.85 9.21
C SER A 163 -1.21 -1.36 7.78
N GLU A 164 -1.89 -1.98 6.83
CA GLU A 164 -1.77 -1.66 5.41
C GLU A 164 -3.13 -1.55 4.76
N ARG A 165 -3.27 -0.65 3.79
CA ARG A 165 -4.49 -0.46 3.01
C ARG A 165 -4.16 -0.19 1.56
N GLN A 166 -4.94 -0.81 0.69
CA GLN A 166 -4.91 -0.55 -0.74
C GLN A 166 -6.07 0.37 -1.15
N HIS A 167 -5.76 1.37 -1.97
CA HIS A 167 -6.70 2.19 -2.72
C HIS A 167 -6.52 1.94 -4.23
N ALA A 168 -7.48 2.35 -5.05
CA ALA A 168 -7.42 2.14 -6.51
C ALA A 168 -6.12 2.70 -7.13
N ASN A 169 -5.68 3.86 -6.63
CA ASN A 169 -4.54 4.61 -7.16
C ASN A 169 -3.35 4.68 -6.19
N GLY A 170 -3.37 3.89 -5.11
CA GLY A 170 -2.30 3.95 -4.13
C GLY A 170 -2.32 2.84 -3.08
N TRP A 171 -1.30 2.83 -2.26
CA TRP A 171 -1.17 1.95 -1.11
C TRP A 171 -0.64 2.75 0.07
N VAL A 172 -1.11 2.46 1.28
CA VAL A 172 -0.59 3.07 2.51
C VAL A 172 -0.27 1.98 3.52
N GLY A 173 0.95 2.02 4.03
CA GLY A 173 1.41 1.31 5.21
C GLY A 173 1.55 2.28 6.38
N ALA A 174 1.02 1.91 7.54
CA ALA A 174 1.16 2.60 8.80
C ALA A 174 1.93 1.71 9.78
N MET A 175 2.81 2.31 10.59
CA MET A 175 3.54 1.62 11.64
C MET A 175 3.60 2.43 12.93
N THR A 176 3.74 1.74 14.05
CA THR A 176 4.07 2.34 15.34
C THR A 176 4.98 1.41 16.14
N CYS A 177 5.94 1.97 16.85
CA CYS A 177 6.84 1.29 17.76
C CYS A 177 6.88 2.01 19.10
N GLY A 178 6.81 1.25 20.21
CA GLY A 178 7.16 1.76 21.54
C GLY A 178 6.01 2.30 22.41
N GLY A 179 4.90 1.56 22.51
CA GLY A 179 3.80 1.87 23.41
C GLY A 179 3.43 0.73 24.36
N ASP A 180 3.55 0.96 25.67
CA ASP A 180 3.08 0.02 26.71
C ASP A 180 1.55 0.06 26.86
N THR A 181 0.91 1.11 26.35
CA THR A 181 -0.53 1.30 26.45
C THR A 181 -1.21 1.12 25.09
N PRO A 182 -2.44 0.60 25.04
CA PRO A 182 -3.25 0.57 23.83
C PRO A 182 -3.55 1.97 23.24
N SER A 183 -3.19 3.06 23.94
CA SER A 183 -3.33 4.44 23.49
C SER A 183 -2.29 4.90 22.45
N ASP A 184 -1.25 4.09 22.21
CA ASP A 184 -0.39 4.24 21.03
C ASP A 184 -1.05 3.55 19.84
N SER A 185 -2.11 4.19 19.35
CA SER A 185 -2.81 3.75 18.16
C SER A 185 -1.92 3.91 16.93
N LEU A 186 -2.07 3.00 15.98
CA LEU A 186 -1.50 3.18 14.66
C LEU A 186 -1.97 4.51 14.04
N PRO A 187 -1.17 5.11 13.13
CA PRO A 187 -1.65 6.19 12.28
C PRO A 187 -2.98 5.81 11.63
N LEU A 188 -3.90 6.79 11.56
CA LEU A 188 -5.26 6.55 11.10
C LEU A 188 -5.34 6.75 9.60
N VAL A 189 -5.85 5.74 8.88
CA VAL A 189 -6.03 5.79 7.43
C VAL A 189 -7.52 5.82 7.13
N VAL A 190 -7.98 6.95 6.61
CA VAL A 190 -9.36 7.18 6.20
C VAL A 190 -9.42 7.04 4.68
N GLN A 191 -10.22 6.08 4.23
CA GLN A 191 -10.35 5.74 2.82
C GLN A 191 -11.81 5.73 2.42
N GLY A 192 -12.16 6.55 1.42
CA GLY A 192 -13.41 6.43 0.67
C GLY A 192 -13.13 5.77 -0.67
N THR A 193 -14.07 5.00 -1.20
CA THR A 193 -13.89 4.26 -2.47
C THR A 193 -13.69 5.15 -3.70
N THR A 194 -14.15 6.41 -3.63
CA THR A 194 -14.08 7.41 -4.70
C THR A 194 -13.46 8.72 -4.23
N GLU A 195 -12.95 8.75 -3.01
CA GLU A 195 -12.66 9.97 -2.28
C GLU A 195 -11.15 10.16 -2.03
N GLY A 196 -10.31 9.36 -2.69
CA GLY A 196 -8.87 9.38 -2.47
C GLY A 196 -8.47 8.72 -1.15
N LEU A 197 -7.20 8.90 -0.80
CA LEU A 197 -6.58 8.23 0.34
C LEU A 197 -6.02 9.27 1.30
N THR A 198 -6.61 9.35 2.50
CA THR A 198 -6.14 10.27 3.55
C THR A 198 -5.50 9.48 4.68
N ALA A 199 -4.30 9.87 5.07
CA ALA A 199 -3.57 9.28 6.18
C ALA A 199 -3.21 10.37 7.20
N LEU A 200 -3.51 10.11 8.47
CA LEU A 200 -3.31 11.04 9.59
C LEU A 200 -2.23 10.52 10.51
N LEU A 201 -1.24 11.36 10.79
CA LEU A 201 -0.11 11.06 11.68
C LEU A 201 -0.19 11.93 12.92
N ARG A 202 -0.26 11.30 14.10
CA ARG A 202 -0.12 12.01 15.38
C ARG A 202 1.34 12.40 15.57
N VAL A 203 1.67 13.68 15.38
CA VAL A 203 3.04 14.19 15.54
C VAL A 203 3.36 14.53 17.00
N ASP A 204 2.36 14.94 17.78
CA ASP A 204 2.48 15.14 19.22
C ASP A 204 1.98 13.91 19.99
N PRO A 205 2.85 13.13 20.65
CA PRO A 205 2.43 11.93 21.38
C PRO A 205 1.53 12.23 22.58
N GLY A 206 1.51 13.47 23.09
CA GLY A 206 0.63 13.90 24.17
C GLY A 206 -0.81 14.21 23.72
N ALA A 207 -1.05 14.27 22.41
CA ALA A 207 -2.35 14.64 21.87
C ALA A 207 -3.40 13.52 22.04
N PRO A 208 -4.67 13.89 22.31
CA PRO A 208 -5.77 12.94 22.42
C PRO A 208 -6.01 12.26 21.06
N LEU A 209 -6.34 10.98 21.09
CA LEU A 209 -6.65 10.22 19.88
C LEU A 209 -7.84 10.83 19.13
N LEU A 210 -7.67 11.05 17.82
CA LEU A 210 -8.76 11.42 16.93
C LEU A 210 -9.77 10.28 16.85
N VAL A 211 -11.05 10.58 17.08
CA VAL A 211 -12.13 9.63 16.84
C VAL A 211 -12.49 9.56 15.35
N ASP A 212 -13.13 8.48 14.92
CA ASP A 212 -13.45 8.23 13.50
C ASP A 212 -14.21 9.39 12.85
N ALA A 213 -15.16 10.00 13.57
CA ALA A 213 -15.94 11.14 13.08
C ALA A 213 -15.07 12.40 12.86
N GLU A 214 -14.04 12.60 13.67
CA GLU A 214 -13.09 13.70 13.49
C GLU A 214 -12.18 13.45 12.29
N ALA A 215 -11.65 12.24 12.19
CA ALA A 215 -10.81 11.84 11.07
C ALA A 215 -11.54 11.91 9.73
N ALA A 216 -12.82 11.51 9.69
CA ALA A 216 -13.68 11.68 8.53
C ALA A 216 -13.85 13.16 8.16
N ARG A 217 -14.12 14.03 9.15
CA ARG A 217 -14.20 15.49 8.90
C ARG A 217 -12.89 16.05 8.33
N VAL A 218 -11.73 15.59 8.81
CA VAL A 218 -10.41 16.00 8.30
C VAL A 218 -10.23 15.54 6.87
N ALA A 219 -10.56 14.28 6.56
CA ALA A 219 -10.53 13.76 5.19
C ALA A 219 -11.45 14.58 4.27
N ASP A 220 -12.67 14.89 4.71
CA ASP A 220 -13.59 15.76 3.98
C ASP A 220 -12.97 17.14 3.70
N ALA A 221 -12.26 17.73 4.67
CA ALA A 221 -11.59 19.01 4.51
C ALA A 221 -10.42 18.95 3.52
N MET A 222 -9.61 17.88 3.54
CA MET A 222 -8.51 17.68 2.59
C MET A 222 -9.00 17.62 1.14
N ARG A 223 -10.16 17.00 0.91
CA ARG A 223 -10.75 16.77 -0.42
C ARG A 223 -11.36 18.00 -1.09
N ARG A 224 -11.83 18.97 -0.31
CA ARG A 224 -12.53 20.13 -0.88
C ARG A 224 -11.60 20.95 -1.76
N GLU A 225 -12.10 21.42 -2.89
CA GLU A 225 -11.40 22.40 -3.73
C GLU A 225 -11.53 23.79 -3.09
N GLU A 226 -10.68 24.02 -2.08
CA GLU A 226 -10.53 25.31 -1.40
C GLU A 226 -9.11 25.85 -1.70
N PRO A 227 -8.90 27.18 -1.74
CA PRO A 227 -7.56 27.77 -1.79
C PRO A 227 -6.71 27.25 -0.62
N ASP A 228 -5.41 27.04 -0.86
CA ASP A 228 -4.54 26.37 0.12
C ASP A 228 -4.47 27.15 1.46
N ASP A 229 -4.50 28.48 1.45
CA ASP A 229 -4.52 29.30 2.69
C ASP A 229 -5.79 29.11 3.53
N GLU A 230 -6.95 28.94 2.89
CA GLU A 230 -8.22 28.70 3.58
C GLU A 230 -8.26 27.28 4.15
N LYS A 231 -7.83 26.30 3.34
CA LYS A 231 -7.72 24.90 3.76
C LYS A 231 -6.72 24.74 4.91
N GLU A 232 -5.57 25.42 4.85
CA GLU A 232 -4.57 25.43 5.91
C GLU A 232 -5.15 25.94 7.22
N ARG A 233 -5.86 27.08 7.20
CA ARG A 233 -6.49 27.65 8.40
C ARG A 233 -7.50 26.67 9.03
N LYS A 234 -8.35 26.09 8.20
CA LYS A 234 -9.36 25.12 8.64
C LYS A 234 -8.73 23.85 9.23
N LEU A 235 -7.70 23.30 8.58
CA LEU A 235 -6.98 22.15 9.10
C LEU A 235 -6.25 22.48 10.40
N ARG A 236 -5.68 23.68 10.52
CA ARG A 236 -5.08 24.18 11.76
C ARG A 236 -6.11 24.27 12.90
N ASP A 237 -7.31 24.75 12.62
CA ASP A 237 -8.38 24.81 13.62
C ASP A 237 -8.86 23.42 14.05
N MET A 238 -8.85 22.44 13.14
CA MET A 238 -9.31 21.07 13.39
C MET A 238 -8.26 20.17 14.07
N LEU A 239 -7.00 20.28 13.62
CA LEU A 239 -5.90 19.37 13.99
C LEU A 239 -4.92 20.01 14.99
N GLY A 240 -4.95 21.34 15.12
CA GLY A 240 -3.94 22.10 15.83
C GLY A 240 -2.54 21.86 15.24
N GLY A 241 -1.55 21.82 16.13
CA GLY A 241 -0.17 21.43 15.82
C GLY A 241 0.11 19.94 16.06
N SER A 242 -0.89 19.15 16.44
CA SER A 242 -0.70 17.80 16.99
C SER A 242 -0.77 16.69 15.95
N TYR A 243 -1.34 16.98 14.77
CA TYR A 243 -1.59 16.01 13.72
C TYR A 243 -1.17 16.54 12.36
N ALA A 244 -0.47 15.70 11.60
CA ALA A 244 -0.23 15.92 10.18
C ALA A 244 -1.22 15.10 9.33
N ALA A 245 -1.46 15.57 8.10
CA ALA A 245 -2.33 14.89 7.15
C ALA A 245 -1.66 14.76 5.78
N LEU A 246 -1.72 13.57 5.21
CA LEU A 246 -1.34 13.27 3.83
C LEU A 246 -2.59 12.88 3.07
N HIS A 247 -2.81 13.45 1.90
CA HIS A 247 -3.91 13.10 1.03
C HIS A 247 -3.41 12.88 -0.39
N LEU A 248 -3.70 11.69 -0.93
CA LEU A 248 -3.58 11.41 -2.36
C LEU A 248 -4.96 11.60 -2.98
N ALA A 249 -5.04 12.49 -3.97
CA ALA A 249 -6.28 12.80 -4.67
C ALA A 249 -6.92 11.54 -5.29
N PRO A 250 -8.25 11.52 -5.49
CA PRO A 250 -8.96 10.36 -6.00
C PRO A 250 -8.44 9.84 -7.34
N ASP A 251 -7.96 10.70 -8.21
CA ASP A 251 -7.36 10.39 -9.52
C ASP A 251 -5.89 9.94 -9.43
N GLY A 252 -5.26 10.08 -8.26
CA GLY A 252 -3.85 9.80 -8.05
C GLY A 252 -2.91 10.83 -8.68
N GLU A 253 -3.40 12.00 -9.08
CA GLU A 253 -2.63 13.03 -9.79
C GLU A 253 -2.00 14.06 -8.86
N ASP A 254 -2.50 14.23 -7.64
CA ASP A 254 -2.01 15.25 -6.70
C ASP A 254 -1.79 14.69 -5.29
N TRP A 255 -0.68 15.10 -4.70
CA TRP A 255 -0.46 15.05 -3.27
C TRP A 255 -0.86 16.37 -2.63
N ILE A 256 -1.63 16.29 -1.56
CA ILE A 256 -1.97 17.40 -0.68
C ILE A 256 -1.46 17.05 0.72
N VAL A 257 -0.58 17.89 1.26
CA VAL A 257 0.10 17.62 2.53
C VAL A 257 -0.09 18.80 3.48
N TYR A 258 -0.68 18.52 4.64
CA TYR A 258 -0.68 19.42 5.80
C TYR A 258 0.35 18.95 6.82
N TRP A 259 1.37 19.77 7.07
CA TRP A 259 2.51 19.42 7.90
C TRP A 259 2.78 20.51 8.94
N PRO A 260 2.13 20.46 10.11
CA PRO A 260 2.36 21.44 11.18
C PRO A 260 3.65 21.19 11.96
N ALA A 261 4.28 20.03 11.74
CA ALA A 261 5.52 19.67 12.41
C ALA A 261 6.71 20.45 11.82
N GLY A 262 7.71 20.74 12.65
CA GLY A 262 8.89 21.48 12.23
C GLY A 262 9.80 20.66 11.29
N PRO A 263 10.87 21.29 10.78
CA PRO A 263 11.82 20.65 9.86
C PRO A 263 12.52 19.42 10.44
N GLU A 264 12.57 19.30 11.77
CA GLU A 264 13.14 18.17 12.51
C GLU A 264 12.33 16.87 12.40
N VAL A 265 11.03 16.96 12.07
CA VAL A 265 10.17 15.78 11.95
C VAL A 265 10.22 15.26 10.51
N PRO A 266 10.68 14.01 10.27
CA PRO A 266 10.96 13.55 8.92
C PRO A 266 9.70 13.47 8.03
N LEU A 267 9.72 14.21 6.93
CA LEU A 267 8.78 14.06 5.82
C LEU A 267 9.56 14.07 4.50
N ARG A 268 9.55 12.95 3.79
CA ARG A 268 10.27 12.77 2.53
C ARG A 268 9.35 12.28 1.44
N ILE A 269 9.61 12.71 0.22
CA ILE A 269 9.13 12.05 -0.99
C ILE A 269 10.30 11.40 -1.70
N LEU A 270 10.14 10.13 -2.06
CA LEU A 270 11.09 9.34 -2.83
C LEU A 270 10.41 8.94 -4.13
N SER A 271 11.10 9.10 -5.26
CA SER A 271 10.55 8.76 -6.56
C SER A 271 11.66 8.50 -7.58
N PRO A 272 11.62 7.36 -8.29
CA PRO A 272 12.56 7.12 -9.38
C PRO A 272 12.32 8.08 -10.56
N MET A 273 11.18 8.77 -10.61
CA MET A 273 10.78 9.66 -11.71
C MET A 273 11.04 11.14 -11.43
N ARG A 274 11.53 11.50 -10.23
CA ARG A 274 11.80 12.89 -9.83
C ARG A 274 13.29 13.19 -9.78
N LEU A 275 13.61 14.48 -9.95
CA LEU A 275 14.94 15.03 -9.74
C LEU A 275 14.86 16.16 -8.68
N PRO A 276 15.46 15.98 -7.49
CA PRO A 276 16.13 14.77 -7.01
C PRO A 276 15.14 13.62 -6.76
N ASN A 277 15.64 12.38 -6.79
CA ASN A 277 14.87 11.17 -6.53
C ASN A 277 14.48 10.98 -5.05
N ALA A 278 15.07 11.78 -4.16
CA ALA A 278 14.70 11.90 -2.77
C ALA A 278 14.69 13.38 -2.41
N TYR A 279 13.55 13.85 -1.88
CA TYR A 279 13.37 15.24 -1.52
C TYR A 279 12.83 15.34 -0.10
N ASN A 280 13.44 16.21 0.72
CA ASN A 280 13.00 16.47 2.08
C ASN A 280 11.92 17.57 2.07
N LEU A 281 10.66 17.15 2.18
CA LEU A 281 9.51 18.05 2.18
C LEU A 281 9.45 18.88 3.47
N SER A 282 9.86 18.35 4.63
CA SER A 282 9.83 19.12 5.90
C SER A 282 10.69 20.39 5.82
N ASN A 283 11.84 20.30 5.16
CA ASN A 283 12.69 21.46 4.87
C ASN A 283 12.05 22.46 3.90
N ALA A 284 11.22 21.99 2.97
CA ALA A 284 10.53 22.85 2.02
C ALA A 284 9.43 23.66 2.71
N PHE A 285 8.63 23.03 3.58
CA PHE A 285 7.65 23.71 4.44
C PHE A 285 8.31 24.85 5.25
N GLY A 286 9.41 24.56 5.93
CA GLY A 286 10.14 25.55 6.74
C GLY A 286 10.65 26.76 5.95
N LYS A 287 10.90 26.63 4.64
CA LYS A 287 11.29 27.76 3.76
C LYS A 287 10.11 28.60 3.31
N THR A 288 8.96 27.97 3.09
CA THR A 288 7.75 28.67 2.61
C THR A 288 6.97 29.37 3.71
N GLY A 289 7.06 28.87 4.96
CA GLY A 289 6.26 29.36 6.08
C GLY A 289 4.78 28.91 6.05
N SER A 290 4.32 28.29 4.96
CA SER A 290 3.04 27.60 4.90
C SER A 290 3.14 26.23 5.57
N LEU A 291 2.03 25.74 6.11
CA LEU A 291 1.86 24.37 6.61
C LEU A 291 1.19 23.47 5.58
N MET A 292 0.84 24.00 4.41
CA MET A 292 0.16 23.30 3.34
C MET A 292 1.02 23.26 2.07
N MET A 293 1.06 22.10 1.42
CA MET A 293 1.75 21.95 0.14
C MET A 293 0.94 21.04 -0.77
N ARG A 294 0.77 21.49 -2.01
CA ARG A 294 0.23 20.68 -3.10
C ARG A 294 1.29 20.48 -4.18
N PHE A 295 1.41 19.26 -4.67
CA PHE A 295 2.28 18.95 -5.80
C PHE A 295 1.76 17.75 -6.57
N GLY A 296 1.95 17.77 -7.89
CA GLY A 296 1.52 16.66 -8.73
C GLY A 296 2.23 15.37 -8.33
N ALA A 297 1.50 14.26 -8.30
CA ALA A 297 1.92 12.90 -8.00
C ALA A 297 2.37 12.17 -9.28
N ALA A 298 3.23 11.18 -9.11
CA ALA A 298 3.65 10.28 -10.18
C ALA A 298 3.63 8.83 -9.68
N SER A 299 3.18 7.90 -10.52
CA SER A 299 3.26 6.47 -10.22
C SER A 299 4.69 6.06 -9.81
N GLY A 300 4.81 5.39 -8.67
CA GLY A 300 6.06 5.04 -8.01
C GLY A 300 6.57 6.08 -7.00
N ASP A 301 5.91 7.22 -6.84
CA ASP A 301 6.17 8.12 -5.72
C ASP A 301 5.85 7.41 -4.40
N VAL A 302 6.77 7.51 -3.44
CA VAL A 302 6.62 7.03 -2.07
C VAL A 302 6.83 8.20 -1.11
N VAL A 303 5.80 8.57 -0.37
CA VAL A 303 5.87 9.55 0.72
C VAL A 303 6.10 8.80 2.03
N VAL A 304 7.14 9.20 2.77
CA VAL A 304 7.49 8.67 4.08
C VAL A 304 7.39 9.79 5.11
N ALA A 305 6.48 9.64 6.07
CA ALA A 305 6.25 10.57 7.16
C ALA A 305 6.48 9.85 8.50
N LEU A 306 7.38 10.35 9.33
CA LEU A 306 7.75 9.74 10.61
C LEU A 306 7.66 10.76 11.75
N THR A 307 7.32 10.34 12.96
CA THR A 307 7.36 11.21 14.16
C THR A 307 8.77 11.41 14.72
N GLY A 308 9.77 10.71 14.19
CA GLY A 308 11.16 10.78 14.63
C GLY A 308 12.09 9.91 13.78
N ALA A 309 13.37 9.92 14.11
CA ALA A 309 14.38 9.16 13.37
C ALA A 309 14.25 7.64 13.57
N SER A 310 14.08 6.94 12.44
CA SER A 310 14.02 5.48 12.35
C SER A 310 15.39 4.81 12.44
N GLY A 311 16.46 5.52 12.07
CA GLY A 311 17.79 4.92 11.87
C GLY A 311 17.92 4.17 10.54
N ALA A 312 16.92 4.27 9.65
CA ALA A 312 16.91 3.67 8.32
C ALA A 312 17.14 4.68 7.20
N GLU A 313 17.37 5.96 7.53
CA GLU A 313 17.25 7.09 6.60
C GLU A 313 18.12 6.96 5.34
N ASP A 314 19.28 6.31 5.44
CA ASP A 314 20.23 6.09 4.35
C ASP A 314 19.86 4.90 3.45
N ASP A 315 19.05 3.96 3.95
CA ASP A 315 18.66 2.75 3.24
C ASP A 315 17.28 2.88 2.57
N ILE A 316 16.43 3.85 2.98
CA ILE A 316 15.10 4.07 2.40
C ILE A 316 15.16 4.28 0.88
N ALA A 317 16.17 5.02 0.40
CA ALA A 317 16.35 5.29 -1.03
C ALA A 317 16.67 4.03 -1.85
N LYS A 318 17.21 2.97 -1.23
CA LYS A 318 17.42 1.68 -1.90
C LYS A 318 16.13 0.86 -1.93
N ALA A 319 15.43 0.82 -0.78
CA ALA A 319 14.18 0.08 -0.64
C ALA A 319 13.05 0.63 -1.55
N VAL A 320 13.06 1.93 -1.87
CA VAL A 320 12.03 2.52 -2.76
C VAL A 320 11.98 1.88 -4.15
N ALA A 321 13.11 1.33 -4.63
CA ALA A 321 13.15 0.64 -5.93
C ALA A 321 12.26 -0.63 -5.95
N GLU A 322 11.96 -1.19 -4.77
CA GLU A 322 11.09 -2.34 -4.59
C GLU A 322 9.63 -1.94 -4.23
N GLY A 323 9.39 -0.66 -3.94
CA GLY A 323 8.07 -0.09 -3.65
C GLY A 323 7.84 0.27 -2.17
N GLY A 324 6.66 0.82 -1.87
CA GLY A 324 6.26 1.24 -0.53
C GLY A 324 6.30 0.11 0.53
N PRO A 325 5.82 -1.12 0.25
CA PRO A 325 5.89 -2.22 1.21
C PRO A 325 7.32 -2.58 1.64
N ALA A 326 8.28 -2.54 0.72
CA ALA A 326 9.69 -2.80 1.05
C ALA A 326 10.27 -1.71 1.96
N VAL A 327 9.88 -0.45 1.75
CA VAL A 327 10.23 0.65 2.65
C VAL A 327 9.63 0.44 4.05
N LEU A 328 8.38 -0.01 4.15
CA LEU A 328 7.75 -0.35 5.42
C LEU A 328 8.47 -1.51 6.13
N ASP A 329 8.88 -2.54 5.41
CA ASP A 329 9.63 -3.68 5.97
C ASP A 329 11.01 -3.27 6.48
N LEU A 330 11.72 -2.44 5.73
CA LEU A 330 12.99 -1.85 6.17
C LEU A 330 12.81 -1.08 7.48
N LEU A 331 11.83 -0.18 7.53
CA LEU A 331 11.57 0.65 8.71
C LEU A 331 11.19 -0.19 9.93
N THR A 332 10.28 -1.15 9.76
CA THR A 332 9.82 -2.02 10.85
C THR A 332 10.93 -2.96 11.32
N GLY A 333 11.75 -3.49 10.41
CA GLY A 333 12.94 -4.28 10.71
C GLY A 333 13.95 -3.51 11.57
N ARG A 334 14.23 -2.25 11.21
CA ARG A 334 15.11 -1.37 11.99
C ARG A 334 14.54 -1.07 13.38
N LEU A 335 13.25 -0.76 13.47
CA LEU A 335 12.57 -0.52 14.75
C LEU A 335 12.55 -1.76 15.65
N ARG A 336 12.50 -2.98 15.10
CA ARG A 336 12.61 -4.22 15.88
C ARG A 336 14.02 -4.44 16.45
N GLN A 337 15.07 -4.00 15.76
CA GLN A 337 16.47 -4.13 16.21
C GLN A 337 16.82 -3.15 17.32
N GLY A 338 16.22 -1.96 17.32
CA GLY A 338 16.39 -0.93 18.35
C GLY A 338 15.10 -0.19 18.58
N PRO A 339 14.20 -0.69 19.46
CA PRO A 339 12.89 -0.10 19.68
C PRO A 339 12.99 1.37 20.10
N ARG A 340 12.29 2.22 19.36
CA ARG A 340 12.19 3.66 19.59
C ARG A 340 10.72 4.06 19.49
N LYS A 341 10.32 5.09 20.24
CA LYS A 341 8.99 5.67 20.13
C LYS A 341 8.84 6.40 18.81
N VAL A 342 8.43 5.67 17.78
CA VAL A 342 8.31 6.17 16.41
C VAL A 342 7.01 5.64 15.82
N SER A 343 6.21 6.55 15.29
CA SER A 343 5.06 6.24 14.44
C SER A 343 5.34 6.78 13.05
N GLY A 344 4.78 6.15 12.02
CA GLY A 344 5.04 6.56 10.67
C GLY A 344 4.06 6.03 9.64
N ILE A 345 4.00 6.74 8.52
CA ILE A 345 3.20 6.42 7.34
C ILE A 345 4.15 6.30 6.15
N VAL A 346 3.93 5.27 5.35
CA VAL A 346 4.51 5.09 4.02
C VAL A 346 3.35 5.03 3.04
N ALA A 347 3.29 5.96 2.09
CA ALA A 347 2.22 6.03 1.10
C ALA A 347 2.82 5.97 -0.31
N GLU A 348 2.32 5.08 -1.17
CA GLU A 348 2.80 4.88 -2.54
C GLU A 348 1.70 5.19 -3.56
N VAL A 349 2.03 5.92 -4.63
CA VAL A 349 1.17 6.16 -5.81
C VAL A 349 1.36 5.02 -6.81
N ARG A 350 0.26 4.54 -7.41
CA ARG A 350 0.28 3.36 -8.27
C ARG A 350 -0.20 3.60 -9.69
#